data_AF-A0A526YFT2-F1
#
_entry.id   AF-A0A526YFT2-F1
#
_cell.length_a   1.000
_cell.length_b   1.000
_cell.length_c   1.000
_cell.angle_alpha   90.00
_cell.angle_beta   90.00
_cell.angle_gamma   90.00
#
_symmetry.space_group_name_H-M   'P 1'
#
loop_
_entity.id
_entity.type
_entity.pdbx_description
1 polymer ?
#
loop_
_entity_poly.entity_id
_entity_poly.type
_entity_poly.pdbx_seq_one_letter_code
_entity_poly.pdbx_strand_id
1 'polypeptide(L)'
;ANTLGRHRLAREIDPEEIVEVIRPIYERGARAMADHVRSYVHAAYSWGMKSEHDYRNSSPRRFRIPFNPASAIPTEPKVRGTRWLDEAEFARLYWWLDCPDVPVHPSYPRAIQLIMLTGQRVEEIARLHVEQWDAAEKIIDWSKTKNDQPHAAPVPFLAAELIESITPNEYGWYFPSANDPSRPVSHGSLYSFVWRQR
;
A
#
# COMPACT_ATOMS: atom_id res chain seq x y z
N ALA A 1 -6.26 -14.66 18.86
CA ALA A 1 -6.93 -14.04 20.02
C ALA A 1 -6.82 -14.88 21.29
N ASN A 2 -6.84 -16.22 21.20
CA ASN A 2 -6.79 -17.10 22.38
C ASN A 2 -5.48 -16.97 23.20
N THR A 3 -4.36 -16.65 22.56
CA THR A 3 -3.04 -16.60 23.21
C THR A 3 -2.82 -15.35 24.07
N LEU A 4 -3.28 -14.16 23.65
CA LEU A 4 -2.93 -12.89 24.33
C LEU A 4 -4.09 -12.14 25.00
N GLY A 5 -5.37 -12.36 24.64
CA GLY A 5 -6.36 -11.33 24.98
C GLY A 5 -7.83 -11.73 25.06
N ARG A 6 -8.20 -13.00 24.88
CA ARG A 6 -9.62 -13.39 24.99
C ARG A 6 -10.13 -13.35 26.44
N HIS A 7 -9.28 -13.69 27.42
CA HIS A 7 -9.66 -13.82 28.83
C HIS A 7 -8.63 -13.24 29.81
N ARG A 8 -7.67 -12.44 29.34
CA ARG A 8 -6.60 -11.86 30.16
C ARG A 8 -6.56 -10.35 30.01
N LEU A 9 -6.22 -9.67 31.09
CA LEU A 9 -6.06 -8.23 31.07
C LEU A 9 -4.70 -7.87 30.46
N ALA A 10 -4.63 -6.78 29.69
CA ALA A 10 -3.40 -6.34 29.06
C ALA A 10 -2.26 -6.10 30.07
N ARG A 11 -2.58 -5.62 31.28
CA ARG A 11 -1.61 -5.39 32.36
C ARG A 11 -0.97 -6.66 32.93
N GLU A 12 -1.48 -7.83 32.58
CA GLU A 12 -1.04 -9.14 33.07
C GLU A 12 -0.22 -9.91 32.03
N ILE A 13 0.05 -9.32 30.86
CA ILE A 13 0.80 -9.99 29.79
C ILE A 13 2.29 -9.73 29.96
N ASP A 14 3.06 -10.81 30.02
CA ASP A 14 4.51 -10.76 30.13
C ASP A 14 5.21 -10.75 28.74
N PRO A 15 6.45 -10.21 28.65
CA PRO A 15 7.24 -10.24 27.42
C PRO A 15 7.39 -11.64 26.81
N GLU A 16 7.54 -12.66 27.64
CA GLU A 16 7.70 -14.07 27.25
C GLU A 16 6.51 -14.55 26.41
N GLU A 17 5.28 -14.17 26.78
CA GLU A 17 4.07 -14.55 26.04
C GLU A 17 4.03 -13.93 24.64
N ILE A 18 4.55 -12.72 24.51
CA ILE A 18 4.65 -12.06 23.20
C ILE A 18 5.72 -12.75 22.36
N VAL A 19 6.84 -13.15 22.97
CA VAL A 19 7.87 -13.95 22.31
C VAL A 19 7.30 -15.30 21.83
N GLU A 20 6.48 -15.98 22.63
CA GLU A 20 5.82 -17.24 22.24
C GLU A 20 4.90 -17.06 21.02
N VAL A 21 4.26 -15.90 20.88
CA VAL A 21 3.41 -15.59 19.73
C VAL A 21 4.24 -15.27 18.47
N ILE A 22 5.35 -14.56 18.64
CA ILE A 22 6.22 -14.14 17.54
C ILE A 22 7.09 -15.31 17.04
N ARG A 23 7.56 -16.17 17.94
CA ARG A 23 8.53 -17.23 17.65
C ARG A 23 8.10 -18.17 16.50
N PRO A 24 6.87 -18.70 16.45
CA PRO A 24 6.43 -19.53 15.32
C PRO A 24 6.41 -18.78 13.97
N ILE A 25 6.21 -17.45 13.99
CA ILE A 25 6.26 -16.60 12.80
C ILE A 25 7.71 -16.46 12.31
N TYR A 26 8.63 -16.32 13.25
CA TYR A 26 10.06 -16.25 12.96
C TYR A 26 10.58 -17.61 12.44
N GLU A 27 10.25 -18.71 13.12
CA GLU A 27 10.72 -20.07 12.81
C GLU A 27 10.28 -20.55 11.42
N ARG A 28 9.11 -20.11 10.92
CA ARG A 28 8.70 -20.38 9.53
C ARG A 28 9.43 -19.53 8.47
N GLY A 29 10.41 -18.72 8.87
CA GLY A 29 11.20 -17.84 7.99
C GLY A 29 10.57 -16.47 7.70
N ALA A 30 9.42 -16.13 8.29
CA ALA A 30 8.72 -14.87 8.00
C ALA A 30 9.21 -13.71 8.88
N ARG A 31 10.51 -13.39 8.84
CA ARG A 31 11.16 -12.41 9.74
C ARG A 31 10.52 -11.03 9.73
N ALA A 32 10.22 -10.47 8.55
CA ALA A 32 9.55 -9.17 8.45
C ALA A 32 8.16 -9.19 9.11
N MET A 33 7.41 -10.29 8.97
CA MET A 33 6.12 -10.44 9.63
C MET A 33 6.25 -10.57 11.15
N ALA A 34 7.27 -11.27 11.64
CA ALA A 34 7.57 -11.36 13.07
C ALA A 34 7.80 -9.95 13.67
N ASP A 35 8.59 -9.12 12.99
CA ASP A 35 8.85 -7.73 13.39
C ASP A 35 7.60 -6.83 13.29
N HIS A 36 6.76 -7.01 12.26
CA HIS A 36 5.48 -6.31 12.17
C HIS A 36 4.56 -6.65 13.34
N VAL A 37 4.43 -7.93 13.69
CA VAL A 37 3.60 -8.35 14.84
C VAL A 37 4.13 -7.74 16.13
N ARG A 38 5.45 -7.78 16.37
CA ARG A 38 6.11 -7.11 17.49
C ARG A 38 5.77 -5.61 17.51
N SER A 39 5.87 -4.94 16.37
CA SER A 39 5.60 -3.51 16.22
C SER A 39 4.13 -3.16 16.48
N TYR A 40 3.17 -3.99 16.05
CA TYR A 40 1.75 -3.78 16.34
C TYR A 40 1.44 -3.96 17.82
N VAL A 41 1.98 -4.98 18.47
CA VAL A 41 1.83 -5.17 19.92
C VAL A 41 2.42 -3.97 20.65
N HIS A 42 3.65 -3.59 20.33
CA HIS A 42 4.31 -2.43 20.90
C HIS A 42 3.48 -1.15 20.73
N ALA A 43 2.93 -0.90 19.54
CA ALA A 43 2.10 0.26 19.27
C ALA A 43 0.78 0.25 20.06
N ALA A 44 0.12 -0.91 20.17
CA ALA A 44 -1.12 -1.05 20.93
C ALA A 44 -0.93 -0.78 22.43
N TYR A 45 0.13 -1.36 23.03
CA TYR A 45 0.47 -1.09 24.44
C TYR A 45 0.87 0.37 24.66
N SER A 46 1.68 0.93 23.76
CA SER A 46 2.05 2.35 23.80
C SER A 46 0.83 3.26 23.73
N TRP A 47 -0.14 2.95 22.86
CA TRP A 47 -1.39 3.69 22.77
C TRP A 47 -2.21 3.57 24.05
N GLY A 48 -2.38 2.35 24.59
CA GLY A 48 -3.11 2.13 25.84
C GLY A 48 -2.53 2.96 26.99
N MET A 49 -1.21 2.91 27.17
CA MET A 49 -0.50 3.70 28.19
C MET A 49 -0.68 5.21 27.97
N LYS A 50 -0.49 5.71 26.74
CA LYS A 50 -0.64 7.14 26.43
C LYS A 50 -2.08 7.62 26.63
N SER A 51 -3.07 6.83 26.23
CA SER A 51 -4.49 7.19 26.32
C SER A 51 -4.96 7.36 27.77
N GLU A 52 -4.39 6.58 28.70
CA GLU A 52 -4.69 6.68 30.13
C GLU A 52 -4.03 7.91 30.78
N HIS A 53 -2.88 8.33 30.25
CA HIS A 53 -2.12 9.50 30.73
C HIS A 53 -2.36 10.77 29.88
N ASP A 54 -3.34 10.76 28.99
CA ASP A 54 -3.67 11.94 28.18
C ASP A 54 -4.43 12.96 29.04
N TYR A 55 -3.73 14.02 29.43
CA TYR A 55 -4.26 15.12 30.24
C TYR A 55 -5.41 15.90 29.55
N ARG A 56 -5.63 15.69 28.24
CA ARG A 56 -6.74 16.30 27.49
C ARG A 56 -8.03 15.51 27.61
N ASN A 57 -7.98 14.28 28.12
CA ASN A 57 -9.14 13.41 28.21
C ASN A 57 -9.82 13.53 29.59
N SER A 58 -11.10 13.90 29.60
CA SER A 58 -11.91 14.05 30.82
C SER A 58 -12.43 12.72 31.39
N SER A 59 -12.40 11.64 30.60
CA SER A 59 -12.86 10.30 31.01
C SER A 59 -11.94 9.19 30.50
N PRO A 60 -10.70 9.10 31.03
CA PRO A 60 -9.72 8.13 30.56
C PRO A 60 -10.18 6.69 30.85
N ARG A 61 -10.06 5.82 29.83
CA ARG A 61 -10.15 4.37 30.04
C ARG A 61 -8.90 3.92 30.79
N ARG A 62 -9.07 3.21 31.91
CA ARG A 62 -7.97 2.77 32.76
C ARG A 62 -7.60 1.33 32.46
N PHE A 63 -6.57 1.14 31.64
CA PHE A 63 -6.01 -0.18 31.33
C PHE A 63 -5.02 -0.64 32.41
N ARG A 64 -4.44 0.32 33.17
CA ARG A 64 -3.45 0.12 34.23
C ARG A 64 -2.25 -0.70 33.76
N ILE A 65 -1.79 -0.43 32.53
CA ILE A 65 -0.63 -1.08 31.94
C ILE A 65 0.63 -0.50 32.62
N PRO A 66 1.41 -1.29 33.37
CA PRO A 66 2.56 -0.79 34.11
C PRO A 66 3.76 -0.48 33.20
N PHE A 67 3.95 -1.28 32.15
CA PHE A 67 5.01 -1.11 31.15
C PHE A 67 4.56 -1.75 29.83
N ASN A 68 5.29 -1.47 28.75
CA ASN A 68 5.05 -2.10 27.46
C ASN A 68 5.88 -3.40 27.36
N PRO A 69 5.23 -4.58 27.37
CA PRO A 69 5.92 -5.88 27.36
C PRO A 69 6.65 -6.18 26.04
N ALA A 70 6.38 -5.46 24.96
CA ALA A 70 7.11 -5.60 23.70
C ALA A 70 8.37 -4.71 23.60
N SER A 71 8.64 -3.86 24.58
CA SER A 71 9.76 -2.91 24.54
C SER A 71 11.13 -3.57 24.51
N ALA A 72 11.31 -4.66 25.29
CA ALA A 72 12.58 -5.38 25.38
C ALA A 72 12.78 -6.41 24.24
N ILE A 73 11.75 -6.64 23.42
CA ILE A 73 11.83 -7.61 22.32
C ILE A 73 12.58 -6.96 21.14
N PRO A 74 13.67 -7.59 20.66
CA PRO A 74 14.47 -7.04 19.57
C PRO A 74 13.68 -6.93 18.27
N THR A 75 14.11 -6.02 17.42
CA THR A 75 13.56 -5.81 16.07
C THR A 75 14.37 -6.56 15.03
N GLU A 76 13.72 -7.01 13.97
CA GLU A 76 14.44 -7.61 12.84
C GLU A 76 14.97 -6.52 11.88
N PRO A 77 16.16 -6.71 11.29
CA PRO A 77 16.66 -5.78 10.31
C PRO A 77 15.77 -5.78 9.06
N LYS A 78 15.49 -4.58 8.54
CA LYS A 78 14.77 -4.44 7.27
C LYS A 78 15.63 -4.97 6.12
N VAL A 79 15.22 -6.09 5.53
CA VAL A 79 15.80 -6.58 4.28
C VAL A 79 15.31 -5.68 3.14
N ARG A 80 16.21 -4.91 2.53
CA ARG A 80 15.90 -4.10 1.35
C ARG A 80 15.99 -4.97 0.10
N GLY A 81 14.97 -4.91 -0.75
CA GLY A 81 15.05 -5.50 -2.09
C GLY A 81 16.12 -4.76 -2.89
N THR A 82 17.02 -5.52 -3.52
CA THR A 82 18.11 -5.01 -4.37
C THR A 82 17.81 -5.16 -5.86
N ARG A 83 16.63 -5.66 -6.22
CA ARG A 83 16.22 -5.84 -7.61
C ARG A 83 15.42 -4.63 -8.07
N TRP A 84 15.92 -3.95 -9.10
CA TRP A 84 15.22 -2.91 -9.86
C TRP A 84 15.32 -3.23 -11.35
N LEU A 85 14.37 -2.76 -12.16
CA LEU A 85 14.44 -2.90 -13.61
C LEU A 85 15.60 -2.05 -14.14
N ASP A 86 16.53 -2.67 -14.87
CA ASP A 86 17.51 -1.90 -15.63
C ASP A 86 16.86 -1.20 -16.84
N GLU A 87 17.59 -0.32 -17.52
CA GLU A 87 17.07 0.45 -18.65
C GLU A 87 16.57 -0.45 -19.80
N ALA A 88 17.29 -1.53 -20.08
CA ALA A 88 16.92 -2.45 -21.14
C ALA A 88 15.67 -3.27 -20.78
N GLU A 89 15.55 -3.71 -19.52
CA GLU A 89 14.37 -4.36 -18.97
C GLU A 89 13.16 -3.43 -18.95
N PHE A 90 13.36 -2.17 -18.54
CA PHE A 90 12.33 -1.15 -18.53
C PHE A 90 11.79 -0.91 -19.94
N ALA A 91 12.68 -0.70 -20.92
CA ALA A 91 12.29 -0.52 -22.31
C ALA A 91 11.56 -1.76 -22.86
N ARG A 92 12.10 -2.97 -22.63
CA ARG A 92 11.45 -4.23 -23.07
C ARG A 92 10.04 -4.37 -22.50
N LEU A 93 9.86 -4.12 -21.21
CA LEU A 93 8.55 -4.17 -20.57
C LEU A 93 7.61 -3.13 -21.18
N TYR A 94 8.07 -1.89 -21.36
CA TYR A 94 7.26 -0.80 -21.92
C TYR A 94 6.72 -1.14 -23.32
N TRP A 95 7.58 -1.67 -24.19
CA TRP A 95 7.20 -2.08 -25.55
C TRP A 95 6.27 -3.28 -25.55
N TRP A 96 6.52 -4.28 -24.70
CA TRP A 96 5.64 -5.44 -24.57
C TRP A 96 4.23 -5.03 -24.11
N LEU A 97 4.10 -4.03 -23.24
CA LEU A 97 2.79 -3.52 -22.80
C LEU A 97 1.97 -2.87 -23.93
N ASP A 98 2.60 -2.43 -25.02
CA ASP A 98 1.88 -1.85 -26.15
C ASP A 98 1.19 -2.90 -27.02
N CYS A 99 1.84 -4.07 -27.17
CA CYS A 99 1.30 -5.20 -27.91
C CYS A 99 1.58 -6.53 -27.14
N PRO A 100 0.82 -6.82 -26.07
CA PRO A 100 0.96 -8.07 -25.34
C PRO A 100 0.61 -9.26 -26.24
N ASP A 101 1.43 -10.30 -26.20
CA ASP A 101 1.25 -11.54 -26.94
C ASP A 101 0.19 -12.47 -26.32
N VAL A 102 -0.41 -12.06 -25.20
CA VAL A 102 -1.50 -12.75 -24.51
C VAL A 102 -2.73 -11.85 -24.37
N PRO A 103 -3.97 -12.41 -24.41
CA PRO A 103 -5.18 -11.64 -24.17
C PRO A 103 -5.19 -11.03 -22.77
N VAL A 104 -5.23 -9.69 -22.70
CA VAL A 104 -5.23 -8.93 -21.45
C VAL A 104 -6.31 -7.85 -21.51
N HIS A 105 -6.85 -7.50 -20.34
CA HIS A 105 -7.81 -6.40 -20.28
C HIS A 105 -7.11 -5.09 -20.70
N PRO A 106 -7.67 -4.30 -21.65
CA PRO A 106 -6.99 -3.14 -22.23
C PRO A 106 -6.49 -2.10 -21.22
N SER A 107 -7.16 -1.97 -20.08
CA SER A 107 -6.76 -1.01 -19.04
C SER A 107 -5.44 -1.38 -18.34
N TYR A 108 -5.07 -2.66 -18.27
CA TYR A 108 -3.93 -3.07 -17.43
C TYR A 108 -2.59 -2.62 -18.03
N PRO A 109 -2.31 -2.86 -19.33
CA PRO A 109 -1.05 -2.42 -19.90
C PRO A 109 -0.91 -0.91 -19.90
N ARG A 110 -1.99 -0.19 -20.24
CA ARG A 110 -2.03 1.28 -20.26
C ARG A 110 -1.80 1.89 -18.88
N ALA A 111 -2.39 1.32 -17.82
CA ALA A 111 -2.15 1.77 -16.45
C ALA A 111 -0.67 1.61 -16.04
N ILE A 112 -0.03 0.50 -16.41
CA ILE A 112 1.37 0.24 -16.07
C ILE A 112 2.31 1.12 -16.89
N GLN A 113 2.05 1.32 -18.18
CA GLN A 113 2.80 2.28 -18.98
C GLN A 113 2.75 3.67 -18.35
N LEU A 114 1.58 4.09 -17.86
CA LEU A 114 1.46 5.40 -17.22
C LEU A 114 2.22 5.47 -15.87
N ILE A 115 2.22 4.40 -15.07
CA ILE A 115 3.06 4.29 -13.86
C ILE A 115 4.55 4.40 -14.23
N MET A 116 4.98 3.70 -15.29
CA MET A 116 6.36 3.72 -15.76
C MET A 116 6.80 5.13 -16.20
N LEU A 117 5.95 5.86 -16.91
CA LEU A 117 6.27 7.19 -17.42
C LEU A 117 6.23 8.29 -16.35
N THR A 118 5.38 8.15 -15.33
CA THR A 118 5.15 9.21 -14.34
C THR A 118 5.80 8.95 -12.98
N GLY A 119 6.13 7.69 -12.69
CA GLY A 119 6.64 7.27 -11.38
C GLY A 119 5.64 7.44 -10.21
N GLN A 120 4.38 7.76 -10.50
CA GLN A 120 3.33 7.94 -9.49
C GLN A 120 2.93 6.60 -8.85
N ARG A 121 2.28 6.64 -7.68
CA ARG A 121 1.92 5.41 -6.98
C ARG A 121 0.92 4.60 -7.81
N VAL A 122 1.05 3.28 -7.75
CA VAL A 122 0.12 2.36 -8.45
C VAL A 122 -1.34 2.63 -8.11
N GLU A 123 -1.65 2.95 -6.85
CA GLU A 123 -3.03 3.24 -6.42
C GLU A 123 -3.55 4.59 -6.93
N GLU A 124 -2.68 5.58 -7.06
CA GLU A 124 -3.01 6.88 -7.63
C GLU A 124 -3.37 6.69 -9.11
N ILE A 125 -2.45 6.13 -9.90
CA ILE A 125 -2.68 5.90 -11.33
C ILE A 125 -3.86 4.96 -11.60
N ALA A 126 -4.00 3.86 -10.84
CA ALA A 126 -5.13 2.95 -11.00
C ALA A 126 -6.48 3.64 -10.78
N ARG A 127 -6.53 4.71 -9.97
CA ARG A 127 -7.71 5.52 -9.67
C ARG A 127 -7.71 6.85 -10.42
N LEU A 128 -6.97 6.97 -11.52
CA LEU A 128 -7.01 8.16 -12.35
C LEU A 128 -8.44 8.32 -12.92
N HIS A 129 -9.03 9.46 -12.62
CA HIS A 129 -10.36 9.84 -13.06
C HIS A 129 -10.30 11.18 -13.81
N VAL A 130 -11.29 11.46 -14.64
CA VAL A 130 -11.32 12.65 -15.51
C VAL A 130 -11.14 13.96 -14.75
N GLU A 131 -11.61 14.02 -13.51
CA GLU A 131 -11.49 15.20 -12.65
C GLU A 131 -10.07 15.51 -12.17
N GLN A 132 -9.13 14.57 -12.29
CA GLN A 132 -7.74 14.76 -11.91
C GLN A 132 -6.85 15.16 -13.09
N TRP A 133 -7.33 15.04 -14.33
CA TRP A 133 -6.51 15.33 -15.51
C TRP A 133 -6.74 16.74 -16.02
N ASP A 134 -5.71 17.58 -15.94
CA ASP A 134 -5.67 18.87 -16.62
C ASP A 134 -4.93 18.72 -17.97
N ALA A 135 -5.71 18.66 -19.05
CA ALA A 135 -5.19 18.52 -20.39
C ALA A 135 -4.52 19.80 -20.94
N ALA A 136 -4.82 20.98 -20.38
CA ALA A 136 -4.22 22.24 -20.83
C ALA A 136 -2.79 22.35 -20.28
N GLU A 137 -2.64 22.12 -18.97
CA GLU A 137 -1.36 22.25 -18.27
C GLU A 137 -0.55 20.94 -18.25
N LYS A 138 -1.14 19.83 -18.72
CA LYS A 138 -0.56 18.47 -18.67
C LYS A 138 -0.19 18.06 -17.24
N ILE A 139 -1.15 18.20 -16.33
CA ILE A 139 -0.96 17.93 -14.89
C ILE A 139 -1.96 16.86 -14.44
N ILE A 140 -1.48 15.92 -13.61
CA ILE A 140 -2.37 15.10 -12.78
C ILE A 140 -2.45 15.70 -11.38
N ASP A 141 -3.66 16.03 -10.94
CA ASP A 141 -3.95 16.61 -9.64
C ASP A 141 -4.48 15.56 -8.64
N TRP A 142 -3.74 15.34 -7.55
CA TRP A 142 -4.11 14.43 -6.46
C TRP A 142 -4.66 15.15 -5.23
N SER A 143 -4.94 16.45 -5.34
CA SER A 143 -5.43 17.29 -4.23
C SER A 143 -6.76 16.83 -3.63
N LYS A 144 -7.60 16.14 -4.42
CA LYS A 144 -8.93 15.65 -4.02
C LYS A 144 -8.93 14.26 -3.38
N THR A 145 -7.77 13.66 -3.12
CA THR A 145 -7.70 12.29 -2.56
C THR A 145 -7.74 12.27 -1.02
N LYS A 146 -8.22 11.16 -0.46
CA LYS A 146 -8.48 10.97 1.00
C LYS A 146 -7.21 11.01 1.88
N ASN A 147 -6.02 11.07 1.30
CA ASN A 147 -4.75 11.08 2.04
C ASN A 147 -4.31 12.53 2.22
N ASP A 148 -3.96 12.93 3.46
CA ASP A 148 -3.62 14.31 3.88
C ASP A 148 -2.33 14.91 3.24
N GLN A 149 -1.92 14.47 2.06
CA GLN A 149 -0.81 15.04 1.29
C GLN A 149 -1.25 15.34 -0.15
N PRO A 150 -1.97 16.45 -0.37
CA PRO A 150 -2.31 16.89 -1.72
C PRO A 150 -1.04 17.23 -2.50
N HIS A 151 -0.94 16.72 -3.73
CA HIS A 151 0.11 17.07 -4.68
C HIS A 151 -0.42 17.10 -6.10
N ALA A 152 0.29 17.83 -6.97
CA ALA A 152 0.04 17.84 -8.40
C ALA A 152 1.35 17.51 -9.11
N ALA A 153 1.28 16.72 -10.17
CA ALA A 153 2.45 16.26 -10.92
C ALA A 153 2.33 16.65 -12.39
N PRO A 154 3.26 17.46 -12.94
CA PRO A 154 3.36 17.63 -14.38
C PRO A 154 3.74 16.28 -15.01
N VAL A 155 3.08 15.92 -16.10
CA VAL A 155 3.35 14.65 -16.79
C VAL A 155 4.27 14.86 -17.99
N PRO A 156 5.21 13.94 -18.26
CA PRO A 156 6.01 13.98 -19.48
C PRO A 156 5.12 13.91 -20.72
N PHE A 157 5.61 14.45 -21.84
CA PHE A 157 4.87 14.47 -23.12
C PHE A 157 4.31 13.10 -23.51
N LEU A 158 5.12 12.04 -23.46
CA LEU A 158 4.70 10.68 -23.79
C LEU A 158 3.58 10.15 -22.86
N ALA A 159 3.56 10.58 -21.60
CA ALA A 159 2.48 10.23 -20.67
C ALA A 159 1.19 10.99 -20.98
N ALA A 160 1.28 12.27 -21.36
CA ALA A 160 0.14 13.06 -21.80
C ALA A 160 -0.50 12.45 -23.06
N GLU A 161 0.30 12.11 -24.07
CA GLU A 161 -0.18 11.43 -25.28
C GLU A 161 -0.89 10.12 -24.94
N LEU A 162 -0.33 9.32 -24.02
CA LEU A 162 -0.94 8.08 -23.57
C LEU A 162 -2.29 8.34 -22.88
N ILE A 163 -2.38 9.31 -21.96
CA ILE A 163 -3.64 9.65 -21.28
C ILE A 163 -4.69 10.09 -22.31
N GLU A 164 -4.32 10.95 -23.25
CA GLU A 164 -5.22 11.47 -24.28
C GLU A 164 -5.68 10.42 -25.29
N SER A 165 -4.87 9.38 -25.52
CA SER A 165 -5.25 8.24 -26.35
C SER A 165 -6.32 7.35 -25.71
N ILE A 166 -6.55 7.49 -24.40
CA ILE A 166 -7.49 6.66 -23.64
C ILE A 166 -8.80 7.43 -23.47
N THR A 167 -9.91 6.85 -23.95
CA THR A 167 -11.23 7.36 -23.64
C THR A 167 -11.69 6.85 -22.27
N PRO A 168 -11.92 7.72 -21.28
CA PRO A 168 -12.50 7.32 -20.00
C PRO A 168 -13.88 6.69 -20.20
N ASN A 169 -14.27 5.80 -19.30
CA ASN A 169 -15.61 5.21 -19.37
C ASN A 169 -16.71 6.17 -18.88
N GLU A 170 -17.96 5.73 -18.92
CA GLU A 170 -19.12 6.54 -18.49
C GLU A 170 -19.06 7.01 -17.03
N TYR A 171 -18.27 6.35 -16.19
CA TYR A 171 -18.04 6.70 -14.79
C TYR A 171 -16.77 7.56 -14.60
N GLY A 172 -16.15 8.02 -15.69
CA GLY A 172 -14.98 8.89 -15.68
C GLY A 172 -13.65 8.19 -15.36
N TRP A 173 -13.60 6.86 -15.30
CA TRP A 173 -12.37 6.11 -15.03
C TRP A 173 -11.56 5.89 -16.31
N TYR A 174 -10.27 6.22 -16.29
CA TYR A 174 -9.33 5.85 -17.36
C TYR A 174 -9.00 4.36 -17.35
N PHE A 175 -9.01 3.74 -16.16
CA PHE A 175 -8.66 2.34 -15.97
C PHE A 175 -9.75 1.60 -15.19
N PRO A 176 -10.90 1.29 -15.80
CA PRO A 176 -11.98 0.58 -15.13
C PRO A 176 -11.61 -0.88 -14.78
N SER A 177 -12.25 -1.40 -13.74
CA SER A 177 -12.15 -2.81 -13.35
C SER A 177 -12.87 -3.70 -14.36
N ALA A 178 -12.22 -4.81 -14.73
CA ALA A 178 -12.79 -5.80 -15.63
C ALA A 178 -14.07 -6.48 -15.09
N ASN A 179 -14.22 -6.55 -13.76
CA ASN A 179 -15.37 -7.18 -13.11
C ASN A 179 -16.52 -6.21 -12.84
N ASP A 180 -16.22 -4.92 -12.71
CA ASP A 180 -17.17 -3.87 -12.35
C ASP A 180 -16.71 -2.54 -12.95
N PRO A 181 -17.21 -2.14 -14.13
CA PRO A 181 -16.81 -0.91 -14.80
C PRO A 181 -17.06 0.37 -14.00
N SER A 182 -17.95 0.34 -13.00
CA SER A 182 -18.21 1.50 -12.13
C SER A 182 -17.07 1.80 -11.16
N ARG A 183 -16.09 0.90 -11.05
CA ARG A 183 -14.94 0.99 -10.16
C ARG A 183 -13.63 1.03 -10.94
N PRO A 184 -12.60 1.71 -10.40
CA PRO A 184 -11.26 1.62 -10.97
C PRO A 184 -10.65 0.23 -10.76
N VAL A 185 -9.66 -0.11 -11.59
CA VAL A 185 -8.82 -1.29 -11.41
C VAL A 185 -8.12 -1.25 -10.04
N SER A 186 -7.94 -2.41 -9.41
CA SER A 186 -7.24 -2.48 -8.12
C SER A 186 -5.73 -2.61 -8.32
N HIS A 187 -4.93 -2.12 -7.35
CA HIS A 187 -3.49 -2.36 -7.34
C HIS A 187 -3.17 -3.86 -7.36
N GLY A 188 -3.99 -4.69 -6.70
CA GLY A 188 -3.83 -6.15 -6.66
C GLY A 188 -4.05 -6.80 -8.02
N SER A 189 -4.99 -6.27 -8.81
CA SER A 189 -5.23 -6.71 -10.20
C SER A 189 -4.03 -6.39 -11.09
N LEU A 190 -3.50 -5.17 -11.01
CA LEU A 190 -2.30 -4.77 -11.78
C LEU A 190 -1.06 -5.57 -11.37
N TYR A 191 -0.86 -5.79 -10.07
CA TYR A 191 0.21 -6.65 -9.56
C TYR A 191 0.08 -8.08 -10.08
N SER A 192 -1.13 -8.66 -9.99
CA SER A 192 -1.41 -10.02 -10.48
C SER A 192 -1.19 -10.12 -11.99
N PHE A 193 -1.52 -9.07 -12.74
CA PHE A 193 -1.27 -9.01 -14.18
C PHE A 193 0.23 -9.11 -14.46
N VAL A 194 1.07 -8.25 -13.88
CA VAL A 194 2.54 -8.30 -14.10
C VAL A 194 3.14 -9.63 -13.63
N TRP A 195 2.66 -10.18 -12.50
CA TRP A 195 3.17 -11.44 -11.96
C TRP A 195 2.91 -12.64 -12.87
N ARG A 196 1.75 -12.68 -13.55
CA ARG A 196 1.37 -13.79 -14.44
C ARG A 196 2.17 -13.85 -15.75
N GLN A 197 2.91 -12.80 -16.09
CA GLN A 197 3.73 -12.73 -17.31
C GLN A 197 5.18 -13.19 -17.09
N ARG A 198 5.49 -13.71 -15.89
CA ARG A 198 6.78 -14.31 -15.57
C ARG A 198 6.90 -15.74 -16.07
#